data_AF-A0A661BHL9-F1
#
_entry.id   AF-A0A661BHL9-F1
#
_cell.length_a   1.000
_cell.length_b   1.000
_cell.length_c   1.000
_cell.angle_alpha   90.00
_cell.angle_beta   90.00
_cell.angle_gamma   90.00
#
_symmetry.space_group_name_H-M   'P 1'
#
loop_
_entity.id
_entity.type
_entity.pdbx_description
1 polymer ?
#
loop_
_entity_poly.entity_id
_entity_poly.type
_entity_poly.pdbx_seq_one_letter_code
_entity_poly.pdbx_strand_id
1 'polypeptide(L)'
;MPRTRLSSLRSPKPGRLLVGAFFVWALWVGPATALPGPAPECPADRIDEYAVVGEVFDGDTLRLIDGRKLRLIGINTPEFGRDGQPDDPLARRAKQALIRLAGPGTHLGLRYGRERKDRYGRLLAHLFLADGTNIQARLLADGRGAALVVPPNLWQRTCYASSETDARRRRAGIWAVAHYRPREAATLSSGIRGFHIVHGRVQRVGSSRDAVWLNLSTDFALRIPRKDLVYFTATNPLALTGKEVFARGWIYKRKGELRMTVRHPASLGLDRPPIPSMSRH
;
A
#
# COMPACT_ATOMS: atom_id res chain seq x y z
N MET A 1 -1.19 102.44 7.83
CA MET A 1 -1.92 101.21 7.40
C MET A 1 -0.95 100.28 6.68
N PRO A 2 -1.12 98.95 6.82
CA PRO A 2 -0.13 98.06 7.44
C PRO A 2 0.93 97.56 6.47
N ARG A 3 2.12 97.22 6.99
CA ARG A 3 2.94 96.09 6.49
C ARG A 3 4.09 95.78 7.45
N THR A 4 3.92 94.65 8.14
CA THR A 4 4.91 93.59 8.34
C THR A 4 6.28 94.00 8.91
N ARG A 5 6.48 93.74 10.22
CA ARG A 5 7.82 93.60 10.81
C ARG A 5 8.27 92.14 10.75
N LEU A 6 9.42 91.93 10.13
CA LEU A 6 10.26 90.74 10.21
C LEU A 6 11.26 90.86 11.36
N SER A 7 11.48 89.74 12.04
CA SER A 7 12.67 89.30 12.82
C SER A 7 12.15 88.36 13.91
N SER A 8 12.76 87.24 14.26
CA SER A 8 14.17 86.88 14.27
C SER A 8 14.29 85.36 14.35
N LEU A 9 15.34 84.84 13.72
CA LEU A 9 15.77 83.45 13.69
C LEU A 9 16.06 82.88 15.09
N ARG A 10 15.67 81.61 15.32
CA ARG A 10 16.40 80.72 16.24
C ARG A 10 16.63 79.36 15.60
N SER A 11 17.90 79.02 15.47
CA SER A 11 18.44 77.73 15.05
C SER A 11 18.15 76.62 16.08
N PRO A 12 18.13 75.34 15.66
CA PRO A 12 17.64 74.23 16.46
C PRO A 12 18.69 73.73 17.46
N LYS A 13 18.25 73.30 18.65
CA LYS A 13 19.07 72.47 19.56
C LYS A 13 19.00 71.00 19.12
N PRO A 14 20.12 70.29 18.93
CA PRO A 14 20.08 68.86 18.64
C PRO A 14 20.03 68.05 19.94
N GLY A 15 19.42 66.86 19.87
CA GLY A 15 19.74 65.78 20.78
C GLY A 15 18.57 65.19 21.55
N ARG A 16 18.00 64.11 21.02
CA ARG A 16 18.35 62.73 21.40
C ARG A 16 17.41 61.79 20.64
N LEU A 17 17.89 61.25 19.51
CA LEU A 17 17.26 60.08 18.89
C LEU A 17 17.54 58.88 19.80
N LEU A 18 16.53 58.45 20.55
CA LEU A 18 16.49 57.11 21.11
C LEU A 18 16.37 56.15 19.92
N VAL A 19 17.49 55.57 19.50
CA VAL A 19 17.48 54.41 18.59
C VAL A 19 16.88 53.25 19.38
N GLY A 20 15.56 53.10 19.31
CA GLY A 20 14.90 51.89 19.75
C GLY A 20 15.38 50.74 18.90
N ALA A 21 16.19 49.85 19.47
CA ALA A 21 16.56 48.59 18.83
C ALA A 21 15.29 47.74 18.68
N PHE A 22 14.65 47.82 17.51
CA PHE A 22 13.66 46.83 17.09
C PHE A 22 14.39 45.51 16.85
N PHE A 23 14.55 44.70 17.91
CA PHE A 23 14.87 43.29 17.78
C PHE A 23 13.65 42.60 17.17
N VAL A 24 13.59 42.53 15.84
CA VAL A 24 12.68 41.64 15.14
C VAL A 24 13.17 40.22 15.41
N TRP A 25 12.61 39.57 16.42
CA TRP A 25 12.72 38.12 16.60
C TRP A 25 12.01 37.46 15.42
N ALA A 26 12.75 37.21 14.34
CA ALA A 26 12.30 36.32 13.30
C ALA A 26 12.23 34.91 13.90
N LEU A 27 11.04 34.53 14.37
CA LEU A 27 10.69 33.16 14.71
C LEU A 27 10.93 32.31 13.46
N TRP A 28 12.10 31.66 13.40
CA TRP A 28 12.37 30.57 12.48
C TRP A 28 11.39 29.44 12.84
N VAL A 29 10.21 29.46 12.24
CA VAL A 29 9.31 28.32 12.22
C VAL A 29 9.97 27.28 11.31
N GLY A 30 10.83 26.45 11.89
CA GLY A 30 11.37 25.28 11.22
C GLY A 30 10.20 24.40 10.74
N PRO A 31 10.35 23.68 9.61
CA PRO A 31 9.29 22.81 9.12
C PRO A 31 8.94 21.81 10.23
N ALA A 32 7.69 21.84 10.69
CA ALA A 32 7.19 20.88 11.66
C ALA A 32 7.32 19.48 11.06
N THR A 33 8.33 18.74 11.49
CA THR A 33 8.42 17.31 11.19
C THR A 33 7.30 16.63 11.96
N ALA A 34 6.15 16.45 11.33
CA ALA A 34 5.06 15.67 11.90
C ALA A 34 5.62 14.30 12.26
N LEU A 35 5.66 14.00 13.56
CA LEU A 35 6.01 12.66 14.03
C LEU A 35 5.05 11.67 13.37
N PRO A 36 5.53 10.52 12.88
CA PRO A 36 4.64 9.51 12.34
C PRO A 36 3.65 9.11 13.44
N GLY A 37 2.36 9.35 13.19
CA GLY A 37 1.29 8.93 14.08
C GLY A 37 1.29 7.41 14.29
N PRO A 38 0.56 6.91 15.31
CA PRO A 38 0.44 5.48 15.53
C PRO A 38 -0.07 4.78 14.27
N ALA A 39 0.46 3.58 14.00
CA ALA A 39 0.04 2.79 12.85
C ALA A 39 -1.47 2.53 12.91
N PRO A 40 -2.19 2.55 11.78
CA PRO A 40 -3.64 2.35 11.78
C PRO A 40 -4.01 0.98 12.34
N GLU A 41 -4.87 0.95 13.36
CA GLU A 41 -5.22 -0.25 14.12
C GLU A 41 -6.20 -1.17 13.40
N CYS A 42 -6.97 -0.62 12.45
CA CYS A 42 -7.95 -1.35 11.64
C CYS A 42 -8.94 -2.21 12.48
N PRO A 43 -9.74 -1.60 13.37
CA PRO A 43 -10.61 -2.34 14.29
C PRO A 43 -11.67 -3.18 13.57
N ALA A 44 -12.15 -4.21 14.25
CA ALA A 44 -13.28 -5.01 13.80
C ALA A 44 -14.59 -4.22 13.93
N ASP A 45 -15.49 -4.37 12.96
CA ASP A 45 -16.89 -3.95 13.07
C ASP A 45 -17.73 -5.03 13.80
N ARG A 46 -17.30 -6.28 13.72
CA ARG A 46 -17.85 -7.45 14.44
C ARG A 46 -16.84 -8.61 14.41
N ILE A 47 -17.08 -9.59 15.26
CA ILE A 47 -16.46 -10.92 15.20
C ILE A 47 -17.55 -11.93 14.84
N ASP A 48 -17.35 -12.69 13.76
CA ASP A 48 -18.31 -13.69 13.29
C ASP A 48 -18.11 -15.05 13.99
N GLU A 49 -16.87 -15.36 14.41
CA GLU A 49 -16.51 -16.64 15.03
C GLU A 49 -15.24 -16.50 15.88
N TYR A 50 -15.11 -17.28 16.95
CA TYR A 50 -13.85 -17.46 17.66
C TYR A 50 -13.25 -18.84 17.36
N ALA A 51 -11.94 -18.91 17.15
CA ALA A 51 -11.25 -20.15 16.83
C ALA A 51 -9.84 -20.19 17.44
N VAL A 52 -9.25 -21.39 17.48
CA VAL A 52 -7.89 -21.61 17.99
C VAL A 52 -6.97 -22.01 16.85
N VAL A 53 -5.78 -21.42 16.80
CA VAL A 53 -4.75 -21.76 15.82
C VAL A 53 -4.16 -23.14 16.13
N GLY A 54 -4.09 -24.00 15.12
CA GLY A 54 -3.39 -25.28 15.19
C GLY A 54 -1.99 -25.23 14.57
N GLU A 55 -1.85 -24.66 13.37
CA GLU A 55 -0.56 -24.56 12.66
C GLU A 55 -0.49 -23.31 11.77
N VAL A 56 0.68 -22.70 11.64
CA VAL A 56 0.95 -21.63 10.66
C VAL A 56 1.73 -22.19 9.47
N PHE A 57 1.16 -22.11 8.27
CA PHE A 57 1.81 -22.62 7.06
C PHE A 57 2.78 -21.61 6.46
N ASP A 58 2.32 -20.38 6.26
CA ASP A 58 3.07 -19.28 5.64
C ASP A 58 2.72 -17.91 6.26
N GLY A 59 3.02 -16.81 5.58
CA GLY A 59 2.83 -15.46 6.14
C GLY A 59 1.37 -15.00 6.20
N ASP A 60 0.44 -15.71 5.57
CA ASP A 60 -0.97 -15.34 5.49
C ASP A 60 -1.93 -16.56 5.41
N THR A 61 -1.44 -17.75 5.71
CA THR A 61 -2.23 -18.98 5.75
C THR A 61 -1.94 -19.78 7.02
N LEU A 62 -2.99 -20.16 7.73
CA LEU A 62 -2.94 -21.01 8.93
C LEU A 62 -3.98 -22.13 8.86
N ARG A 63 -3.85 -23.11 9.75
CA ARG A 63 -4.84 -24.15 10.02
C ARG A 63 -5.36 -23.98 11.44
N LEU A 64 -6.67 -24.02 11.60
CA LEU A 64 -7.34 -24.03 12.90
C LEU A 64 -7.21 -25.42 13.55
N ILE A 65 -7.41 -25.51 14.86
CA ILE A 65 -7.29 -26.78 15.60
C ILE A 65 -8.27 -27.86 15.10
N ASP A 66 -9.42 -27.44 14.56
CA ASP A 66 -10.43 -28.33 13.95
C ASP A 66 -10.11 -28.75 12.50
N GLY A 67 -8.92 -28.42 12.00
CA GLY A 67 -8.43 -28.81 10.68
C GLY A 67 -8.81 -27.86 9.54
N ARG A 68 -9.69 -26.88 9.75
CA ARG A 68 -10.04 -25.91 8.70
C ARG A 68 -8.83 -25.04 8.35
N LYS A 69 -8.55 -24.92 7.05
CA LYS A 69 -7.52 -23.99 6.54
C LYS A 69 -8.11 -22.59 6.43
N LEU A 70 -7.34 -21.57 6.79
CA LEU A 70 -7.74 -20.17 6.78
C LEU A 70 -6.70 -19.33 6.05
N ARG A 71 -7.17 -18.48 5.13
CA ARG A 71 -6.40 -17.47 4.41
C ARG A 71 -6.74 -16.09 4.97
N LEU A 72 -5.70 -15.38 5.40
CA LEU A 72 -5.79 -13.97 5.78
C LEU A 72 -6.08 -13.15 4.51
N ILE A 73 -7.30 -12.66 4.38
CA ILE A 73 -7.71 -11.81 3.25
C ILE A 73 -7.31 -10.35 3.48
N GLY A 74 -7.24 -9.57 2.39
CA GLY A 74 -6.79 -8.17 2.46
C GLY A 74 -5.27 -8.00 2.36
N ILE A 75 -4.49 -9.08 2.40
CA ILE A 75 -3.03 -9.05 2.30
C ILE A 75 -2.49 -10.15 1.39
N ASN A 76 -1.26 -9.94 0.92
CA ASN A 76 -0.42 -10.93 0.27
C ASN A 76 0.98 -10.91 0.90
N THR A 77 1.45 -12.04 1.39
CA THR A 77 2.82 -12.20 1.89
C THR A 77 3.71 -12.91 0.87
N PRO A 78 5.05 -12.82 1.00
CA PRO A 78 5.97 -13.62 0.21
C PRO A 78 5.70 -15.12 0.38
N GLU A 79 5.63 -15.86 -0.72
CA GLU A 79 5.24 -17.27 -0.75
C GLU A 79 6.47 -18.20 -0.62
N PHE A 80 6.24 -19.40 -0.09
CA PHE A 80 7.24 -20.47 -0.17
C PHE A 80 7.31 -21.03 -1.59
N GLY A 81 8.53 -21.42 -1.99
CA GLY A 81 8.76 -22.08 -3.26
C GLY A 81 8.07 -23.43 -3.33
N ARG A 82 7.68 -23.85 -4.54
CA ARG A 82 7.10 -25.18 -4.81
C ARG A 82 7.80 -25.79 -6.02
N ASP A 83 7.78 -27.11 -6.12
CA ASP A 83 8.31 -27.84 -7.28
C ASP A 83 9.78 -27.48 -7.59
N GLY A 84 10.60 -27.40 -6.53
CA GLY A 84 12.03 -27.05 -6.60
C GLY A 84 12.33 -25.56 -6.82
N GLN A 85 11.32 -24.69 -6.86
CA GLN A 85 11.53 -23.24 -6.93
C GLN A 85 12.00 -22.69 -5.58
N PRO A 86 12.81 -21.61 -5.57
CA PRO A 86 13.20 -20.95 -4.33
C PRO A 86 12.02 -20.23 -3.67
N ASP A 87 12.13 -20.02 -2.36
CA ASP A 87 11.22 -19.16 -1.60
C ASP A 87 11.29 -17.71 -2.11
N ASP A 88 10.15 -17.01 -2.06
CA ASP A 88 10.17 -15.56 -2.26
C ASP A 88 11.02 -14.89 -1.16
N PRO A 89 11.77 -13.81 -1.49
CA PRO A 89 12.55 -13.09 -0.50
C PRO A 89 11.71 -12.69 0.72
N LEU A 90 12.15 -13.07 1.92
CA LEU A 90 11.48 -12.82 3.21
C LEU A 90 10.24 -13.70 3.52
N ALA A 91 9.91 -14.74 2.75
CA ALA A 91 8.81 -15.67 3.07
C ALA A 91 8.89 -16.25 4.49
N ARG A 92 10.08 -16.75 4.89
CA ARG A 92 10.33 -17.25 6.25
C ARG A 92 10.11 -16.19 7.33
N ARG A 93 10.50 -14.95 7.07
CA ARG A 93 10.30 -13.83 8.02
C ARG A 93 8.82 -13.45 8.14
N ALA A 94 8.05 -13.54 7.06
CA ALA A 94 6.60 -13.34 7.08
C ALA A 94 5.91 -14.43 7.90
N LYS A 95 6.24 -15.71 7.65
CA LYS A 95 5.75 -16.84 8.46
C LYS A 95 6.06 -16.67 9.94
N GLN A 96 7.31 -16.36 10.29
CA GLN A 96 7.71 -16.14 11.69
C GLN A 96 6.99 -14.97 12.33
N ALA A 97 6.66 -13.92 11.57
CA ALA A 97 5.86 -12.81 12.08
C ALA A 97 4.43 -13.25 12.39
N LEU A 98 3.81 -14.05 11.53
CA LEU A 98 2.49 -14.61 11.81
C LEU A 98 2.53 -15.55 13.01
N ILE A 99 3.55 -16.41 13.16
CA ILE A 99 3.72 -17.28 14.34
C ILE A 99 3.84 -16.47 15.63
N ARG A 100 4.57 -15.35 15.63
CA ARG A 100 4.69 -14.51 16.83
C ARG A 100 3.38 -13.86 17.25
N LEU A 101 2.50 -13.55 16.29
CA LEU A 101 1.21 -12.92 16.56
C LEU A 101 0.11 -13.96 16.84
N ALA A 102 0.13 -15.08 16.13
CA ALA A 102 -0.93 -16.09 16.10
C ALA A 102 -0.32 -17.49 15.93
N GLY A 103 0.52 -17.88 16.87
CA GLY A 103 1.12 -19.21 16.93
C GLY A 103 0.11 -20.28 17.36
N PRO A 104 0.50 -21.57 17.33
CA PRO A 104 -0.35 -22.65 17.84
C PRO A 104 -0.87 -22.36 19.26
N GLY A 105 -2.16 -22.61 19.50
CA GLY A 105 -2.83 -22.33 20.77
C GLY A 105 -3.36 -20.90 20.93
N THR A 106 -3.05 -19.98 20.02
CA THR A 106 -3.61 -18.62 20.07
C THR A 106 -5.12 -18.64 19.77
N HIS A 107 -5.90 -18.00 20.64
CA HIS A 107 -7.33 -17.72 20.40
C HIS A 107 -7.48 -16.49 19.51
N LEU A 108 -8.30 -16.62 18.48
CA LEU A 108 -8.53 -15.59 17.46
C LEU A 108 -10.02 -15.27 17.34
N GLY A 109 -10.34 -13.99 17.17
CA GLY A 109 -11.57 -13.53 16.56
C GLY A 109 -11.45 -13.56 15.03
N LEU A 110 -12.40 -14.21 14.37
CA LEU A 110 -12.52 -14.29 12.92
C LEU A 110 -13.63 -13.36 12.45
N ARG A 111 -13.30 -12.47 11.52
CA ARG A 111 -14.28 -11.70 10.78
C ARG A 111 -14.23 -12.10 9.31
N TYR A 112 -15.27 -12.76 8.84
CA TYR A 112 -15.31 -13.28 7.49
C TYR A 112 -15.42 -12.21 6.42
N GLY A 113 -14.87 -12.52 5.24
CA GLY A 113 -15.19 -11.82 4.02
C GLY A 113 -16.67 -12.01 3.62
N ARG A 114 -17.14 -11.20 2.67
CA ARG A 114 -18.45 -11.40 2.01
C ARG A 114 -18.50 -12.79 1.36
N GLU A 115 -17.41 -13.19 0.73
CA GLU A 115 -17.16 -14.58 0.34
C GLU A 115 -16.34 -15.25 1.44
N ARG A 116 -16.90 -16.31 2.03
CA ARG A 116 -16.33 -17.00 3.20
C ARG A 116 -15.29 -18.04 2.87
N LYS A 117 -15.32 -18.60 1.65
CA LYS A 117 -14.41 -19.67 1.22
C LYS A 117 -13.87 -19.37 -0.16
N ASP A 118 -12.60 -19.68 -0.40
CA ASP A 118 -12.05 -19.67 -1.76
C ASP A 118 -12.29 -21.01 -2.49
N ARG A 119 -11.87 -21.06 -3.76
CA ARG A 119 -11.92 -22.27 -4.61
C ARG A 119 -11.15 -23.49 -4.06
N TYR A 120 -10.30 -23.32 -3.05
CA TYR A 120 -9.56 -24.39 -2.40
C TYR A 120 -10.19 -24.79 -1.06
N GLY A 121 -11.35 -24.22 -0.72
CA GLY A 121 -12.07 -24.49 0.51
C GLY A 121 -11.48 -23.80 1.75
N ARG A 122 -10.50 -22.91 1.60
CA ARG A 122 -9.93 -22.15 2.73
C ARG A 122 -10.93 -21.11 3.19
N LEU A 123 -11.12 -20.98 4.50
CA LEU A 123 -11.85 -19.87 5.10
C LEU A 123 -11.14 -18.55 4.77
N LEU A 124 -11.92 -17.51 4.53
CA LEU A 124 -11.45 -16.18 4.16
C LEU A 124 -11.83 -15.19 5.27
N ALA A 125 -10.85 -14.81 6.09
CA ALA A 125 -11.11 -14.01 7.29
C ALA A 125 -10.05 -12.94 7.58
N HIS A 126 -10.49 -11.92 8.31
CA HIS A 126 -9.68 -10.95 9.04
C HIS A 126 -9.54 -11.43 10.48
N LEU A 127 -8.31 -11.38 11.02
CA LEU A 127 -7.99 -11.99 12.30
C LEU A 127 -7.72 -10.93 13.37
N PHE A 128 -8.28 -11.17 14.55
CA PHE A 128 -8.20 -10.28 15.71
C PHE A 128 -7.72 -11.06 16.94
N LEU A 129 -6.83 -10.45 17.72
CA LEU A 129 -6.50 -10.92 19.07
C LEU A 129 -7.59 -10.49 20.07
N ALA A 130 -7.53 -11.04 21.29
CA ALA A 130 -8.49 -10.74 22.35
C ALA A 130 -8.52 -9.25 22.74
N ASP A 131 -7.41 -8.54 22.58
CA ASP A 131 -7.29 -7.09 22.81
C ASP A 131 -7.79 -6.23 21.63
N GLY A 132 -8.30 -6.86 20.56
CA GLY A 132 -8.77 -6.19 19.35
C GLY A 132 -7.69 -5.93 18.30
N THR A 133 -6.44 -6.34 18.52
CA THR A 133 -5.35 -6.15 17.55
C THR A 133 -5.65 -6.86 16.23
N ASN A 134 -5.67 -6.11 15.12
CA ASN A 134 -5.80 -6.64 13.76
C ASN A 134 -4.45 -7.20 13.27
N ILE A 135 -4.38 -8.52 13.10
CA ILE A 135 -3.13 -9.21 12.72
C ILE A 135 -2.66 -8.78 11.32
N GLN A 136 -3.57 -8.65 10.34
CA GLN A 136 -3.20 -8.18 9.00
C GLN A 136 -2.63 -6.76 9.00
N ALA A 137 -3.24 -5.85 9.75
CA ALA A 137 -2.74 -4.48 9.87
C ALA A 137 -1.32 -4.47 10.46
N ARG A 138 -1.08 -5.28 11.50
CA ARG A 138 0.26 -5.41 12.10
C ARG A 138 1.29 -5.97 11.12
N LEU A 139 0.94 -7.03 10.38
CA LEU A 139 1.83 -7.61 9.36
C LEU A 139 2.17 -6.61 8.27
N LEU A 140 1.19 -5.80 7.82
CA LEU A 140 1.41 -4.76 6.82
C LEU A 140 2.29 -3.63 7.35
N ALA A 141 2.02 -3.14 8.56
CA ALA A 141 2.81 -2.10 9.21
C ALA A 141 4.28 -2.54 9.39
N ASP A 142 4.53 -3.82 9.66
CA ASP A 142 5.88 -4.37 9.78
C ASP A 142 6.52 -4.75 8.42
N GLY A 143 5.83 -4.47 7.31
CA GLY A 143 6.31 -4.76 5.95
C GLY A 143 6.43 -6.25 5.64
N ARG A 144 5.61 -7.11 6.27
CA ARG A 144 5.62 -8.57 6.08
C ARG A 144 4.82 -9.03 4.87
N GLY A 145 4.08 -8.11 4.25
CA GLY A 145 3.28 -8.35 3.07
C GLY A 145 2.81 -7.04 2.46
N ALA A 146 1.94 -7.16 1.47
CA ALA A 146 1.38 -6.06 0.70
C ALA A 146 -0.15 -6.14 0.73
N ALA A 147 -0.84 -5.01 0.89
CA ALA A 147 -2.30 -4.95 0.97
C ALA A 147 -2.94 -5.34 -0.37
N LEU A 148 -3.79 -6.36 -0.38
CA LEU A 148 -4.36 -6.92 -1.60
C LEU A 148 -5.87 -6.97 -1.51
N VAL A 149 -6.53 -6.43 -2.53
CA VAL A 149 -7.99 -6.45 -2.63
C VAL A 149 -8.44 -7.50 -3.64
N VAL A 150 -9.16 -8.51 -3.16
CA VAL A 150 -9.77 -9.55 -3.99
C VAL A 150 -11.28 -9.46 -3.84
N PRO A 151 -12.01 -8.89 -4.81
CA PRO A 151 -13.45 -8.81 -4.71
C PRO A 151 -14.10 -10.20 -4.69
N PRO A 152 -15.20 -10.38 -3.94
CA PRO A 152 -16.01 -9.34 -3.32
C PRO A 152 -15.57 -8.88 -1.91
N ASN A 153 -14.42 -9.34 -1.43
CA ASN A 153 -13.94 -9.06 -0.08
C ASN A 153 -13.18 -7.72 -0.05
N LEU A 154 -13.91 -6.64 0.22
CA LEU A 154 -13.40 -5.26 0.13
C LEU A 154 -13.19 -4.57 1.49
N TRP A 155 -13.58 -5.21 2.59
CA TRP A 155 -13.54 -4.58 3.89
C TRP A 155 -12.11 -4.28 4.36
N GLN A 156 -11.96 -3.17 5.10
CA GLN A 156 -10.69 -2.57 5.54
C GLN A 156 -9.65 -2.28 4.45
N ARG A 157 -10.01 -2.32 3.16
CA ARG A 157 -9.06 -2.05 2.07
C ARG A 157 -8.28 -0.73 2.24
N THR A 158 -8.96 0.31 2.71
CA THR A 158 -8.34 1.64 2.94
C THR A 158 -7.41 1.61 4.14
N CYS A 159 -7.81 0.97 5.24
CA CYS A 159 -7.00 0.87 6.44
C CYS A 159 -5.72 0.04 6.22
N TYR A 160 -5.85 -1.07 5.50
CA TYR A 160 -4.71 -1.90 5.09
C TYR A 160 -3.78 -1.17 4.10
N ALA A 161 -4.34 -0.42 3.14
CA ALA A 161 -3.52 0.43 2.28
C ALA A 161 -2.74 1.48 3.09
N SER A 162 -3.34 2.07 4.12
CA SER A 162 -2.65 3.00 5.03
C SER A 162 -1.51 2.31 5.79
N SER A 163 -1.76 1.13 6.37
CA SER A 163 -0.74 0.31 7.05
C SER A 163 0.46 0.01 6.13
N GLU A 164 0.19 -0.36 4.87
CA GLU A 164 1.23 -0.59 3.86
C GLU A 164 2.00 0.69 3.53
N THR A 165 1.31 1.83 3.40
CA THR A 165 1.93 3.11 3.05
C THR A 165 2.98 3.51 4.08
N ASP A 166 2.69 3.33 5.37
CA ASP A 166 3.64 3.62 6.44
C ASP A 166 4.88 2.71 6.37
N ALA A 167 4.68 1.43 6.08
CA ALA A 167 5.76 0.47 5.90
C ALA A 167 6.64 0.80 4.68
N ARG A 168 6.03 1.26 3.57
CA ARG A 168 6.74 1.75 2.38
C ARG A 168 7.61 2.96 2.69
N ARG A 169 7.05 3.97 3.38
CA ARG A 169 7.80 5.19 3.75
C ARG A 169 9.04 4.85 4.58
N ARG A 170 8.93 3.89 5.50
CA ARG A 170 10.04 3.41 6.35
C ARG A 170 10.93 2.34 5.69
N ARG A 171 10.68 1.94 4.44
CA ARG A 171 11.34 0.80 3.78
C ARG A 171 11.33 -0.48 4.64
N ALA A 172 10.24 -0.75 5.34
CA ALA A 172 10.15 -1.92 6.20
C ALA A 172 9.96 -3.21 5.39
N GLY A 173 10.64 -4.28 5.82
CA GLY A 173 10.44 -5.64 5.29
C GLY A 173 10.57 -5.73 3.77
N ILE A 174 9.51 -6.19 3.09
CA ILE A 174 9.50 -6.37 1.62
C ILE A 174 9.80 -5.07 0.87
N TRP A 175 9.51 -3.91 1.46
CA TRP A 175 9.71 -2.60 0.83
C TRP A 175 11.18 -2.15 0.76
N ALA A 176 12.09 -2.81 1.49
CA ALA A 176 13.53 -2.62 1.33
C ALA A 176 14.14 -3.49 0.21
N VAL A 177 13.44 -4.54 -0.24
CA VAL A 177 14.02 -5.58 -1.09
C VAL A 177 13.77 -5.25 -2.56
N ALA A 178 14.83 -5.33 -3.39
CA ALA A 178 14.77 -5.01 -4.82
C ALA A 178 13.73 -5.85 -5.58
N HIS A 179 13.49 -7.10 -5.15
CA HIS A 179 12.49 -8.00 -5.73
C HIS A 179 11.08 -7.36 -5.82
N TYR A 180 10.68 -6.56 -4.82
CA TYR A 180 9.34 -5.95 -4.72
C TYR A 180 9.26 -4.51 -5.24
N ARG A 181 10.35 -3.99 -5.81
CA ARG A 181 10.33 -2.66 -6.44
C ARG A 181 9.53 -2.71 -7.75
N PRO A 182 8.86 -1.62 -8.15
CA PRO A 182 8.22 -1.54 -9.46
C PRO A 182 9.21 -1.86 -10.59
N ARG A 183 8.79 -2.74 -11.51
CA ARG A 183 9.54 -3.13 -12.70
C ARG A 183 8.87 -2.56 -13.95
N GLU A 184 9.66 -2.18 -14.94
CA GLU A 184 9.13 -1.69 -16.21
C GLU A 184 8.62 -2.84 -17.08
N ALA A 185 7.40 -2.72 -17.60
CA ALA A 185 6.74 -3.74 -18.41
C ALA A 185 7.55 -4.19 -19.65
N ALA A 186 8.32 -3.28 -20.25
CA ALA A 186 9.18 -3.57 -21.41
C ALA A 186 10.43 -4.39 -21.07
N THR A 187 10.82 -4.47 -19.79
CA THR A 187 12.04 -5.16 -19.34
C THR A 187 11.77 -6.54 -18.73
N LEU A 188 10.50 -6.98 -18.73
CA LEU A 188 10.11 -8.23 -18.10
C LEU A 188 10.65 -9.44 -18.87
N SER A 189 11.50 -10.24 -18.20
CA SER A 189 11.97 -11.51 -18.75
C SER A 189 10.84 -12.54 -18.82
N SER A 190 10.85 -13.43 -19.81
CA SER A 190 9.83 -14.46 -20.02
C SER A 190 9.70 -15.49 -18.89
N GLY A 191 10.72 -15.61 -18.03
CA GLY A 191 10.74 -16.48 -16.86
C GLY A 191 10.15 -15.87 -15.59
N ILE A 192 9.75 -14.59 -15.61
CA ILE A 192 9.20 -13.92 -14.43
C ILE A 192 7.86 -14.54 -14.01
N ARG A 193 7.71 -14.78 -12.71
CA ARG A 193 6.53 -15.37 -12.08
C ARG A 193 6.30 -14.74 -10.71
N GLY A 194 5.13 -15.00 -10.13
CA GLY A 194 4.82 -14.58 -8.77
C GLY A 194 4.27 -13.15 -8.70
N PHE A 195 4.22 -12.62 -7.48
CA PHE A 195 3.68 -11.30 -7.21
C PHE A 195 4.70 -10.21 -7.55
N HIS A 196 4.32 -9.28 -8.42
CA HIS A 196 5.16 -8.14 -8.82
C HIS A 196 4.35 -6.85 -8.82
N ILE A 197 5.09 -5.74 -8.76
CA ILE A 197 4.59 -4.41 -9.13
C ILE A 197 5.20 -4.10 -10.49
N VAL A 198 4.35 -3.86 -11.49
CA VAL A 198 4.76 -3.53 -12.85
C VAL A 198 4.25 -2.15 -13.20
N HIS A 199 5.06 -1.36 -13.88
CA HIS A 199 4.65 -0.07 -14.42
C HIS A 199 4.96 0.04 -15.91
N GLY A 200 4.26 0.95 -16.56
CA GLY A 200 4.50 1.30 -17.95
C GLY A 200 3.35 2.11 -18.52
N ARG A 201 3.59 2.68 -19.70
CA ARG A 201 2.58 3.40 -20.46
C ARG A 201 1.66 2.44 -21.17
N VAL A 202 0.34 2.66 -21.05
CA VAL A 202 -0.65 1.89 -21.80
C VAL A 202 -0.54 2.26 -23.28
N GLN A 203 0.01 1.37 -24.09
CA GLN A 203 0.17 1.54 -25.53
C GLN A 203 -1.16 1.37 -26.27
N ARG A 204 -1.96 0.40 -25.82
CA ARG A 204 -3.24 0.06 -26.45
C ARG A 204 -4.22 -0.50 -25.43
N VAL A 205 -5.46 -0.05 -25.50
CA VAL A 205 -6.57 -0.69 -24.80
C VAL A 205 -7.32 -1.61 -25.75
N GLY A 206 -7.36 -2.90 -25.41
CA GLY A 206 -8.13 -3.93 -26.11
C GLY A 206 -9.37 -4.33 -25.31
N SER A 207 -10.30 -4.99 -25.98
CA SER A 207 -11.53 -5.49 -25.39
C SER A 207 -11.87 -6.85 -25.97
N SER A 208 -12.49 -7.70 -25.16
CA SER A 208 -12.97 -9.03 -25.50
C SER A 208 -14.30 -9.29 -24.82
N ARG A 209 -14.92 -10.45 -25.06
CA ARG A 209 -16.18 -10.83 -24.42
C ARG A 209 -16.08 -10.92 -22.89
N ASP A 210 -14.91 -11.27 -22.33
CA ASP A 210 -14.74 -11.52 -20.90
C ASP A 210 -13.82 -10.52 -20.19
N ALA A 211 -13.06 -9.70 -20.92
CA ALA A 211 -12.09 -8.78 -20.32
C ALA A 211 -11.80 -7.52 -21.15
N VAL A 212 -11.36 -6.48 -20.44
CA VAL A 212 -10.61 -5.33 -20.97
C VAL A 212 -9.12 -5.61 -20.80
N TRP A 213 -8.32 -5.24 -21.79
CA TRP A 213 -6.88 -5.49 -21.85
C TRP A 213 -6.13 -4.17 -21.94
N LEU A 214 -5.19 -3.92 -21.02
CA LEU A 214 -4.26 -2.79 -21.11
C LEU A 214 -2.91 -3.34 -21.54
N ASN A 215 -2.47 -3.05 -22.77
CA ASN A 215 -1.19 -3.53 -23.30
C ASN A 215 -0.11 -2.50 -22.96
N LEU A 216 0.92 -2.90 -22.22
CA LEU A 216 1.98 -2.02 -21.75
C LEU A 216 3.30 -2.25 -22.52
N SER A 217 3.49 -3.45 -23.07
CA SER A 217 4.55 -3.78 -24.02
C SER A 217 4.07 -4.85 -25.00
N THR A 218 4.95 -5.28 -25.91
CA THR A 218 4.70 -6.39 -26.85
C THR A 218 4.37 -7.69 -26.15
N ASP A 219 4.99 -7.94 -24.99
CA ASP A 219 4.94 -9.23 -24.30
C ASP A 219 4.20 -9.17 -22.96
N PHE A 220 3.65 -8.02 -22.58
CA PHE A 220 2.95 -7.83 -21.30
C PHE A 220 1.63 -7.04 -21.41
N ALA A 221 0.56 -7.65 -20.88
CA ALA A 221 -0.75 -7.02 -20.76
C ALA A 221 -1.42 -7.22 -19.39
N LEU A 222 -2.14 -6.18 -18.95
CA LEU A 222 -3.04 -6.25 -17.82
C LEU A 222 -4.42 -6.71 -18.29
N ARG A 223 -4.99 -7.69 -17.61
CA ARG A 223 -6.34 -8.20 -17.84
C ARG A 223 -7.28 -7.72 -16.74
N ILE A 224 -8.30 -6.97 -17.11
CA ILE A 224 -9.40 -6.57 -16.21
C ILE A 224 -10.64 -7.37 -16.60
N PRO A 225 -11.10 -8.33 -15.78
CA PRO A 225 -12.32 -9.09 -16.08
C PRO A 225 -13.53 -8.16 -16.17
N ARG A 226 -14.41 -8.36 -17.16
CA ARG A 226 -15.59 -7.50 -17.34
C ARG A 226 -16.50 -7.48 -16.11
N LYS A 227 -16.68 -8.62 -15.45
CA LYS A 227 -17.47 -8.74 -14.21
C LYS A 227 -16.93 -7.87 -13.06
N ASP A 228 -15.65 -7.51 -13.10
CA ASP A 228 -15.00 -6.71 -12.07
C ASP A 228 -14.98 -5.21 -12.42
N LEU A 229 -15.41 -4.80 -13.64
CA LEU A 229 -15.50 -3.39 -14.03
C LEU A 229 -16.44 -2.57 -13.14
N VAL A 230 -17.40 -3.24 -12.47
CA VAL A 230 -18.27 -2.61 -11.46
C VAL A 230 -17.50 -1.93 -10.33
N TYR A 231 -16.25 -2.34 -10.06
CA TYR A 231 -15.40 -1.71 -9.04
C TYR A 231 -14.60 -0.51 -9.56
N PHE A 232 -14.58 -0.26 -10.86
CA PHE A 232 -13.79 0.79 -11.52
C PHE A 232 -14.62 2.05 -11.77
N THR A 233 -15.24 2.59 -10.71
CA THR A 233 -16.14 3.76 -10.82
C THR A 233 -15.38 5.08 -10.99
N ALA A 234 -14.24 5.24 -10.33
CA ALA A 234 -13.43 6.46 -10.37
C ALA A 234 -12.38 6.46 -11.50
N THR A 235 -12.12 5.32 -12.13
CA THR A 235 -11.08 5.19 -13.17
C THR A 235 -11.62 4.31 -14.27
N ASN A 236 -11.97 4.90 -15.43
CA ASN A 236 -12.44 4.15 -16.58
C ASN A 236 -11.25 3.45 -17.28
N PRO A 237 -11.13 2.11 -17.22
CA PRO A 237 -9.99 1.42 -17.84
C PRO A 237 -9.95 1.55 -19.36
N LEU A 238 -11.09 1.83 -19.99
CA LEU A 238 -11.18 2.03 -21.45
C LEU A 238 -10.53 3.33 -21.91
N ALA A 239 -10.34 4.29 -21.01
CA ALA A 239 -9.80 5.62 -21.31
C ALA A 239 -8.32 5.78 -20.87
N LEU A 240 -7.61 4.67 -20.65
CA LEU A 240 -6.24 4.70 -20.13
C LEU A 240 -5.13 4.73 -21.19
N THR A 241 -5.45 4.71 -22.49
CA THR A 241 -4.44 4.81 -23.55
C THR A 241 -3.54 6.04 -23.34
N GLY A 242 -2.23 5.84 -23.43
CA GLY A 242 -1.22 6.86 -23.23
C GLY A 242 -0.93 7.23 -21.77
N LYS A 243 -1.68 6.71 -20.80
CA LYS A 243 -1.42 6.95 -19.37
C LYS A 243 -0.32 6.02 -18.84
N GLU A 244 0.50 6.53 -17.94
CA GLU A 244 1.39 5.69 -17.13
C GLU A 244 0.54 5.02 -16.04
N VAL A 245 0.75 3.71 -15.82
CA VAL A 245 0.03 2.96 -14.79
C VAL A 245 0.98 2.10 -13.97
N PHE A 246 0.62 1.86 -12.71
CA PHE A 246 1.30 0.98 -11.78
C PHE A 246 0.35 -0.13 -11.36
N ALA A 247 0.56 -1.34 -11.89
CA ALA A 247 -0.23 -2.51 -11.56
C ALA A 247 0.50 -3.43 -10.59
N ARG A 248 -0.25 -4.09 -9.70
CA ARG A 248 0.29 -5.06 -8.76
C ARG A 248 -0.53 -6.33 -8.77
N GLY A 249 0.14 -7.46 -8.70
CA GLY A 249 -0.52 -8.77 -8.75
C GLY A 249 0.41 -9.85 -9.26
N TRP A 250 -0.17 -11.00 -9.56
CA TRP A 250 0.60 -12.15 -10.04
C TRP A 250 0.78 -12.10 -11.56
N ILE A 251 2.04 -12.24 -11.98
CA ILE A 251 2.38 -12.45 -13.38
C ILE A 251 2.26 -13.94 -13.69
N TYR A 252 1.57 -14.25 -14.79
CA TYR A 252 1.47 -15.59 -15.36
C TYR A 252 1.67 -15.52 -16.87
N LYS A 253 2.13 -16.62 -17.46
CA LYS A 253 2.31 -16.74 -18.92
C LYS A 253 1.14 -17.50 -19.53
N ARG A 254 0.57 -17.00 -20.63
CA ARG A 254 -0.48 -17.69 -21.38
C ARG A 254 -0.31 -17.46 -22.87
N LYS A 255 -0.17 -18.54 -23.65
CA LYS A 255 0.07 -18.50 -25.11
C LYS A 255 1.24 -17.58 -25.49
N GLY A 256 2.37 -17.71 -24.79
CA GLY A 256 3.58 -16.93 -25.07
C GLY A 256 3.65 -15.56 -24.37
N GLU A 257 2.50 -14.95 -24.05
CA GLU A 257 2.41 -13.60 -23.49
C GLU A 257 2.36 -13.59 -21.95
N LEU A 258 3.04 -12.63 -21.32
CA LEU A 258 2.95 -12.38 -19.88
C LEU A 258 1.71 -11.55 -19.57
N ARG A 259 1.00 -11.92 -18.52
CA ARG A 259 -0.26 -11.29 -18.13
C ARG A 259 -0.34 -11.10 -16.64
N MET A 260 -1.04 -10.05 -16.22
CA MET A 260 -1.43 -9.84 -14.83
C MET A 260 -2.92 -9.55 -14.77
N THR A 261 -3.66 -10.25 -13.90
CA THR A 261 -5.10 -9.98 -13.73
C THR A 261 -5.31 -8.92 -12.66
N VAL A 262 -5.96 -7.81 -13.02
CA VAL A 262 -6.33 -6.72 -12.11
C VAL A 262 -7.84 -6.78 -11.89
N ARG A 263 -8.25 -7.07 -10.65
CA ARG A 263 -9.66 -7.24 -10.29
C ARG A 263 -10.31 -6.06 -9.58
N HIS A 264 -9.51 -5.06 -9.17
CA HIS A 264 -9.99 -3.91 -8.42
C HIS A 264 -9.04 -2.72 -8.65
N PRO A 265 -9.51 -1.46 -8.67
CA PRO A 265 -8.65 -0.29 -8.91
C PRO A 265 -7.55 -0.11 -7.85
N ALA A 266 -7.71 -0.65 -6.65
CA ALA A 266 -6.64 -0.68 -5.63
C ALA A 266 -5.37 -1.43 -6.09
N SER A 267 -5.45 -2.23 -7.17
CA SER A 267 -4.31 -2.91 -7.79
C SER A 267 -3.83 -2.23 -9.08
N LEU A 268 -4.35 -1.04 -9.41
CA LEU A 268 -4.01 -0.24 -10.59
C LEU A 268 -3.94 1.24 -10.21
N GLY A 269 -2.74 1.72 -9.88
CA GLY A 269 -2.47 3.13 -9.61
C GLY A 269 -2.16 3.92 -10.89
N LEU A 270 -2.49 5.21 -10.90
CA LEU A 270 -2.11 6.17 -11.95
C LEU A 270 -0.90 7.02 -11.54
N ASP A 271 -0.55 7.01 -10.25
CA ASP A 271 0.59 7.72 -9.72
C ASP A 271 1.71 6.75 -9.36
N ARG A 272 2.94 7.26 -9.44
CA ARG A 272 4.10 6.52 -8.94
C ARG A 272 3.91 6.29 -7.44
N PRO A 273 3.98 5.03 -6.96
CA PRO A 273 3.89 4.79 -5.53
C PRO A 273 5.02 5.54 -4.81
N PRO A 274 4.77 6.10 -3.61
CA PRO A 274 5.77 6.91 -2.92
C PRO A 274 7.07 6.11 -2.76
N ILE A 275 8.13 6.58 -3.43
CA ILE A 275 9.49 6.09 -3.24
C ILE A 275 10.12 6.99 -2.19
N PRO A 276 10.66 6.46 -1.09
CA PRO A 276 11.42 7.28 -0.15
C PRO A 276 12.62 7.85 -0.90
N SER A 277 12.82 9.16 -0.83
CA SER A 277 14.01 9.81 -1.38
C SER A 277 15.24 9.05 -0.87
N MET A 278 16.17 8.74 -1.77
CA MET A 278 17.49 8.35 -1.32
C MET A 278 18.09 9.60 -0.71
N SER A 279 18.24 9.67 0.62
CA SER A 279 19.28 10.52 1.17
C SER A 279 20.57 10.02 0.54
N ARG A 280 21.18 10.87 -0.29
CA ARG A 280 22.59 10.68 -0.64
C ARG A 280 23.32 10.93 0.67
N HIS A 281 23.77 9.85 1.31
CA HIS A 281 24.84 9.91 2.29
C HIS A 281 26.15 9.82 1.52
#